data_AF-A0A366X118-F1
#
_entry.id   AF-A0A366X118-F1
#
_cell.length_a   1.000
_cell.length_b   1.000
_cell.length_c   1.000
_cell.angle_alpha   90.00
_cell.angle_beta   90.00
_cell.angle_gamma   90.00
#
_symmetry.space_group_name_H-M   'P 1'
#
loop_
_entity.id
_entity.type
_entity.pdbx_description
1 polymer ?
#
loop_
_entity_poly.entity_id
_entity_poly.type
_entity_poly.pdbx_seq_one_letter_code
_entity_poly.pdbx_strand_id
1 'polypeptide(L)'
;MALEETHSKQTANPKTVLCFGDSLTWGFDPRGGANLVRYGFTKRWTRLLQAELGSSYHVVENGLNGRTTVFDDPVMGDMSGLAQLPIALKSNMPLDLVIILLGSNDVKTRFGVNGDEIARGLSRLLEVVSKSNFGPDGKAPSTLVLVPPEMGEVSGTW
;
A
#
# COMPACT_ATOMS: atom_id res chain seq x y z
N MET A 1 -5.91 16.79 -52.59
CA MET A 1 -5.12 16.46 -51.39
C MET A 1 -6.10 16.33 -50.24
N ALA A 2 -6.57 15.13 -49.97
CA ALA A 2 -7.33 14.83 -48.75
C ALA A 2 -6.30 14.47 -47.67
N LEU A 3 -6.39 15.14 -46.52
CA LEU A 3 -5.56 14.86 -45.36
C LEU A 3 -6.07 13.57 -44.73
N GLU A 4 -5.22 12.54 -44.68
CA GLU A 4 -5.49 11.33 -43.89
C GLU A 4 -5.47 11.71 -42.41
N GLU A 5 -6.65 11.67 -41.77
CA GLU A 5 -6.75 11.63 -40.31
C GLU A 5 -6.19 10.29 -39.82
N THR A 6 -4.91 10.31 -39.46
CA THR A 6 -4.30 9.24 -38.67
C THR A 6 -5.08 9.10 -37.37
N HIS A 7 -5.96 8.10 -37.32
CA HIS A 7 -6.59 7.65 -36.08
C HIS A 7 -5.49 7.15 -35.15
N SER A 8 -4.97 8.06 -34.32
CA SER A 8 -4.20 7.70 -33.14
C SER A 8 -5.07 6.72 -32.35
N LYS A 9 -4.68 5.44 -32.30
CA LYS A 9 -5.28 4.46 -31.40
C LYS A 9 -5.18 5.07 -30.00
N GLN A 10 -6.32 5.49 -29.46
CA GLN A 10 -6.43 5.96 -28.10
C GLN A 10 -5.94 4.81 -27.21
N THR A 11 -4.71 4.92 -26.72
CA THR A 11 -4.12 3.93 -25.81
C THR A 11 -5.01 3.90 -24.58
N ALA A 12 -5.56 2.72 -24.24
CA ALA A 12 -6.33 2.54 -23.02
C ALA A 12 -5.54 3.12 -21.83
N ASN A 13 -6.23 3.82 -20.93
CA ASN A 13 -5.60 4.35 -19.72
C ASN A 13 -4.91 3.21 -18.94
N PRO A 14 -3.74 3.45 -18.34
CA PRO A 14 -3.05 2.44 -17.57
C PRO A 14 -3.91 1.96 -16.40
N LYS A 15 -3.78 0.68 -16.05
CA LYS A 15 -4.44 0.12 -14.86
C LYS A 15 -3.81 0.66 -13.59
N THR A 16 -4.62 1.15 -12.65
CA THR A 16 -4.10 1.76 -11.42
C THR A 16 -3.97 0.72 -10.30
N VAL A 17 -2.80 0.65 -9.70
CA VAL A 17 -2.46 -0.26 -8.59
C VAL A 17 -2.07 0.55 -7.36
N LEU A 18 -2.90 0.52 -6.32
CA LEU A 18 -2.59 1.15 -5.03
C LEU A 18 -1.77 0.19 -4.16
N CYS A 19 -0.56 0.59 -3.78
CA CYS A 19 0.25 -0.12 -2.78
C CYS A 19 0.06 0.54 -1.41
N PHE A 20 -0.83 -0.01 -0.60
CA PHE A 20 -1.16 0.47 0.74
C PHE A 20 -0.38 -0.31 1.80
N GLY A 21 0.47 0.34 2.56
CA GLY A 21 1.25 -0.36 3.59
C GLY A 21 1.97 0.54 4.57
N ASP A 22 2.93 -0.04 5.26
CA ASP A 22 3.71 0.60 6.31
C ASP A 22 5.08 1.13 5.82
N SER A 23 6.10 1.10 6.68
CA SER A 23 7.48 1.46 6.36
C SER A 23 8.11 0.56 5.29
N LEU A 24 7.69 -0.69 5.16
CA LEU A 24 8.14 -1.60 4.10
C LEU A 24 7.68 -1.09 2.72
N THR A 25 6.48 -0.50 2.66
CA THR A 25 5.93 0.12 1.45
C THR A 25 6.47 1.53 1.25
N TRP A 26 6.66 2.31 2.31
CA TRP A 26 7.28 3.63 2.21
C TRP A 26 8.72 3.52 1.71
N GLY A 27 9.41 2.44 2.07
CA GLY A 27 10.80 2.16 1.73
C GLY A 27 11.75 2.70 2.79
N PHE A 28 11.56 2.34 4.06
CA PHE A 28 12.50 2.67 5.12
C PHE A 28 13.84 1.94 4.92
N ASP A 29 14.96 2.67 5.01
CA ASP A 29 16.31 2.13 4.90
C ASP A 29 16.93 1.96 6.30
N PRO A 30 17.03 0.73 6.83
CA PRO A 30 17.52 0.48 8.18
C PRO A 30 18.99 0.86 8.38
N ARG A 31 19.76 1.05 7.30
CA ARG A 31 21.19 1.45 7.37
C ARG A 31 21.35 2.90 7.85
N GLY A 32 20.28 3.69 7.84
CA GLY A 32 20.25 5.03 8.41
C GLY A 32 20.30 5.08 9.95
N GLY A 33 20.14 3.92 10.61
CA GLY A 33 20.06 3.85 12.07
C GLY A 33 18.87 4.64 12.61
N ALA A 34 19.11 5.49 13.62
CA ALA A 34 18.10 6.38 14.19
C ALA A 34 17.62 7.48 13.23
N ASN A 35 18.31 7.71 12.11
CA ASN A 35 17.85 8.66 11.10
C ASN A 35 16.75 8.03 10.24
N LEU A 36 15.64 8.76 10.06
CA LEU A 36 14.53 8.34 9.20
C LEU A 36 14.92 8.43 7.72
N VAL A 37 15.68 7.43 7.24
CA VAL A 37 16.17 7.38 5.86
C VAL A 37 15.20 6.60 4.98
N ARG A 38 14.92 7.14 3.79
CA ARG A 38 14.13 6.48 2.75
C ARG A 38 15.05 5.92 1.68
N TYR A 39 14.78 4.69 1.24
CA TYR A 39 15.36 4.15 0.02
C TYR A 39 15.11 5.09 -1.16
N GLY A 40 16.14 5.24 -2.00
CA GLY A 40 16.08 6.01 -3.23
C GLY A 40 14.97 5.53 -4.16
N PHE A 41 14.55 6.41 -5.07
CA PHE A 41 13.38 6.20 -5.92
C PHE A 41 13.33 4.82 -6.59
N THR A 42 14.40 4.38 -7.23
CA THR A 42 14.45 3.11 -7.98
C THR A 42 14.66 1.86 -7.12
N LYS A 43 14.81 2.00 -5.79
CA LYS A 43 15.10 0.89 -4.87
C LYS A 43 13.87 0.38 -4.12
N ARG A 44 12.80 1.16 -4.06
CA ARG A 44 11.55 0.77 -3.40
C ARG A 44 10.83 -0.30 -4.21
N TRP A 45 10.27 -1.32 -3.57
CA TRP A 45 9.63 -2.44 -4.26
C TRP A 45 8.47 -2.00 -5.15
N THR A 46 7.73 -0.97 -4.75
CA THR A 46 6.67 -0.31 -5.54
C THR A 46 7.18 0.28 -6.85
N ARG A 47 8.41 0.79 -6.86
CA ARG A 47 9.04 1.40 -8.04
C ARG A 47 9.68 0.35 -8.94
N LEU A 48 10.21 -0.72 -8.36
CA LEU A 48 10.58 -1.91 -9.11
C LEU A 48 9.34 -2.53 -9.77
N LEU A 49 8.23 -2.67 -9.03
CA LEU A 49 6.95 -3.13 -9.58
C LEU A 49 6.48 -2.27 -10.76
N GLN A 50 6.53 -0.95 -10.64
CA GLN A 50 6.18 -0.05 -11.74
C GLN A 50 7.07 -0.27 -12.98
N ALA A 51 8.38 -0.47 -12.78
CA ALA A 51 9.31 -0.70 -13.87
C ALA A 51 9.02 -2.04 -14.57
N GLU A 52 8.74 -3.11 -13.82
CA GLU A 52 8.44 -4.42 -14.38
C GLU A 52 7.08 -4.48 -15.09
N LEU A 53 6.06 -3.80 -14.57
CA LEU A 53 4.73 -3.76 -15.19
C LEU A 53 4.68 -2.84 -16.44
N GLY A 54 5.61 -1.90 -16.55
CA GLY A 54 5.68 -0.96 -17.67
C GLY A 54 4.53 0.04 -17.73
N SER A 55 4.36 0.67 -18.89
CA SER A 55 3.44 1.80 -19.10
C SER A 55 1.96 1.41 -19.13
N SER A 56 1.63 0.12 -19.16
CA SER A 56 0.24 -0.36 -19.07
C SER A 56 -0.33 -0.28 -17.65
N TYR A 57 0.50 0.04 -16.66
CA TYR A 57 0.11 0.16 -15.26
C TYR A 57 0.60 1.47 -14.65
N HIS A 58 -0.17 1.98 -13.68
CA HIS A 58 0.17 3.11 -12.84
C HIS A 58 0.20 2.67 -11.37
N VAL A 59 1.39 2.61 -10.78
CA VAL A 59 1.56 2.20 -9.39
C VAL A 59 1.57 3.43 -8.47
N VAL A 60 0.63 3.46 -7.53
CA VAL A 60 0.50 4.48 -6.50
C VAL A 60 1.14 4.00 -5.21
N GLU A 61 2.09 4.77 -4.69
CA GLU A 61 2.76 4.48 -3.42
C GLU A 61 2.01 5.11 -2.24
N ASN A 62 1.44 4.30 -1.36
CA ASN A 62 0.83 4.75 -0.11
C ASN A 62 1.41 3.99 1.08
N GLY A 63 2.70 4.20 1.34
CA GLY A 63 3.38 3.70 2.53
C GLY A 63 3.45 4.75 3.63
N LEU A 64 3.15 4.37 4.87
CA LEU A 64 3.25 5.21 6.06
C LEU A 64 3.98 4.47 7.18
N ASN A 65 5.13 4.99 7.61
CA ASN A 65 5.89 4.36 8.69
C ASN A 65 5.05 4.27 9.95
N GLY A 66 4.99 3.08 10.55
CA GLY A 66 4.24 2.85 11.77
C GLY A 66 2.78 2.47 11.59
N ARG A 67 2.24 2.53 10.37
CA ARG A 67 0.84 2.16 10.08
C ARG A 67 0.55 0.72 10.53
N THR A 68 -0.57 0.56 11.23
CA THR A 68 -1.13 -0.72 11.67
C THR A 68 -2.29 -1.15 10.76
N THR A 69 -2.88 -2.33 11.01
CA THR A 69 -4.14 -2.69 10.34
C THR A 69 -5.29 -1.79 10.81
N VAL A 70 -5.69 -1.87 12.08
CA VAL A 70 -6.90 -1.24 12.62
C VAL A 70 -6.67 -0.43 13.90
N PHE A 71 -5.44 -0.37 14.40
CA PHE A 71 -5.13 0.20 15.70
C PHE A 71 -4.57 1.61 15.57
N ASP A 72 -5.14 2.56 16.30
CA ASP A 72 -4.41 3.79 16.58
C ASP A 72 -3.25 3.49 17.52
N ASP A 73 -2.09 4.08 17.26
CA ASP A 73 -0.90 3.87 18.08
C ASP A 73 -0.92 4.93 19.20
N PRO A 74 -0.99 4.55 20.49
CA PRO A 74 -1.07 5.52 21.58
C PRO A 74 0.19 6.38 21.72
N VAL A 75 1.29 6.02 21.05
CA VAL A 75 2.54 6.79 21.02
C VAL A 75 2.70 7.58 19.73
N MET A 76 2.35 6.99 18.57
CA MET A 76 2.55 7.62 17.26
C MET A 76 1.31 8.32 16.70
N GLY A 77 0.14 8.13 17.31
CA GLY A 77 -1.12 8.76 16.91
C GLY A 77 -1.87 7.99 15.83
N ASP A 78 -2.25 8.71 14.78
CA ASP A 78 -3.20 8.35 13.72
C ASP A 78 -2.66 7.30 12.74
N MET A 79 -2.28 6.15 13.27
CA MET A 79 -1.62 5.06 12.55
C MET A 79 -2.59 3.96 12.09
N SER A 80 -3.88 4.04 12.42
CA SER A 80 -4.85 3.06 11.99
C SER A 80 -5.02 3.05 10.47
N GLY A 81 -4.59 1.97 9.81
CA GLY A 81 -4.85 1.72 8.39
C GLY A 81 -6.34 1.78 8.05
N LEU A 82 -7.21 1.30 8.95
CA LEU A 82 -8.67 1.32 8.77
C LEU A 82 -9.25 2.73 8.61
N ALA A 83 -8.75 3.70 9.38
CA ALA A 83 -9.18 5.10 9.29
C ALA A 83 -8.67 5.77 8.00
N GLN A 84 -7.48 5.39 7.55
CA GLN A 84 -6.81 6.02 6.41
C GLN A 84 -7.17 5.40 5.05
N LEU A 85 -7.49 4.11 5.00
CA LEU A 85 -7.74 3.39 3.75
C LEU A 85 -8.88 4.00 2.92
N PRO A 86 -10.05 4.39 3.48
CA PRO A 86 -11.09 5.04 2.69
C PRO A 86 -10.63 6.33 2.00
N ILE A 87 -9.74 7.09 2.66
CA ILE A 87 -9.17 8.32 2.09
C ILE A 87 -8.25 7.96 0.92
N ALA A 88 -7.34 6.99 1.13
CA ALA A 88 -6.44 6.54 0.08
C ALA A 88 -7.18 5.97 -1.14
N LEU A 89 -8.27 5.22 -0.95
CA LEU A 89 -9.08 4.72 -2.06
C LEU A 89 -9.77 5.85 -2.82
N LYS A 90 -10.45 6.77 -2.12
CA LYS A 90 -11.16 7.91 -2.74
C LYS A 90 -10.22 8.85 -3.49
N SER A 91 -9.02 9.09 -2.97
CA SER A 91 -8.04 9.97 -3.59
C SER A 91 -7.42 9.40 -4.87
N ASN A 92 -7.53 8.09 -5.11
CA ASN A 92 -6.85 7.42 -6.22
C ASN A 92 -7.79 6.62 -7.14
N MET A 93 -9.12 6.69 -6.95
CA MET A 93 -10.08 6.01 -7.82
C MET A 93 -10.06 6.60 -9.25
N PRO A 94 -10.28 5.80 -10.31
CA PRO A 94 -10.55 4.36 -10.27
C PRO A 94 -9.29 3.50 -10.04
N LEU A 95 -9.43 2.46 -9.21
CA LEU A 95 -8.38 1.50 -8.86
C LEU A 95 -8.70 0.10 -9.40
N ASP A 96 -7.81 -0.47 -10.20
CA ASP A 96 -7.94 -1.86 -10.67
C ASP A 96 -7.55 -2.86 -9.56
N LEU A 97 -6.53 -2.53 -8.78
CA LEU A 97 -5.98 -3.37 -7.73
C LEU A 97 -5.56 -2.54 -6.51
N VAL A 98 -5.85 -3.08 -5.31
CA VAL A 98 -5.30 -2.62 -4.04
C VAL A 98 -4.42 -3.72 -3.47
N ILE A 99 -3.13 -3.43 -3.29
CA ILE A 99 -2.17 -4.29 -2.61
C ILE A 99 -2.07 -3.81 -1.16
N ILE A 100 -2.30 -4.70 -0.19
CA ILE A 100 -2.16 -4.39 1.24
C ILE A 100 -0.99 -5.17 1.81
N LEU A 101 0.00 -4.45 2.34
CA LEU A 101 1.15 -5.00 3.08
C LEU A 101 1.19 -4.35 4.45
N LEU A 102 0.52 -4.98 5.43
CA LEU A 102 0.37 -4.51 6.81
C LEU A 102 0.37 -5.70 7.79
N GLY A 103 0.53 -5.40 9.07
CA GLY A 103 0.60 -6.36 10.17
C GLY A 103 1.90 -6.27 10.97
N SER A 104 2.97 -5.72 10.36
CA SER A 104 4.29 -5.60 11.01
C SER A 104 4.27 -4.72 12.26
N ASN A 105 3.43 -3.68 12.31
CA ASN A 105 3.34 -2.79 13.46
C ASN A 105 2.36 -3.30 14.53
N ASP A 106 1.40 -4.13 14.14
CA ASP A 106 0.41 -4.71 15.04
C ASP A 106 1.05 -5.69 16.03
N VAL A 107 2.18 -6.32 15.68
CA VAL A 107 2.94 -7.21 16.58
C VAL A 107 3.63 -6.48 17.74
N LYS A 108 3.64 -5.14 17.75
CA LYS A 108 4.24 -4.40 18.87
C LYS A 108 3.51 -4.79 20.16
N THR A 109 4.29 -5.15 21.18
CA THR A 109 3.80 -5.63 22.48
C THR A 109 2.75 -4.71 23.11
N ARG A 110 2.84 -3.40 22.86
CA ARG A 110 1.88 -2.39 23.34
C ARG A 110 0.43 -2.61 22.86
N PHE A 111 0.21 -3.30 21.75
CA PHE A 111 -1.13 -3.63 21.27
C PHE A 111 -1.67 -4.93 21.88
N GLY A 112 -0.79 -5.81 22.36
CA GLY A 112 -1.18 -7.03 23.08
C GLY A 112 -2.00 -8.03 22.26
N VAL A 113 -1.84 -8.02 20.92
CA VAL A 113 -2.60 -8.87 20.00
C VAL A 113 -1.77 -10.03 19.46
N ASN A 114 -2.45 -11.12 19.07
CA ASN A 114 -1.84 -12.28 18.41
C ASN A 114 -2.08 -12.26 16.90
N GLY A 115 -1.54 -13.25 16.17
CA GLY A 115 -1.69 -13.35 14.72
C GLY A 115 -3.14 -13.41 14.24
N ASP A 116 -4.04 -14.05 14.99
CA ASP A 116 -5.46 -14.14 14.64
C ASP A 116 -6.15 -12.77 14.67
N GLU A 117 -5.85 -11.97 15.69
CA GLU A 117 -6.38 -10.61 15.80
C GLU A 117 -5.82 -9.69 14.70
N ILE A 118 -4.55 -9.87 14.32
CA ILE A 118 -3.96 -9.15 13.17
C ILE A 118 -4.66 -9.56 11.86
N ALA A 119 -4.96 -10.85 11.66
CA ALA A 119 -5.69 -11.32 10.50
C ALA A 119 -7.13 -10.80 10.46
N ARG A 120 -7.81 -10.67 11.62
CA ARG A 120 -9.12 -9.99 11.73
C ARG A 120 -9.01 -8.51 11.37
N GLY A 121 -7.94 -7.83 11.80
CA GLY A 121 -7.64 -6.47 11.41
C GLY A 121 -7.48 -6.31 9.90
N LEU A 122 -6.69 -7.17 9.26
CA LEU A 122 -6.59 -7.23 7.80
C LEU A 122 -7.94 -7.48 7.12
N SER A 123 -8.76 -8.41 7.66
CA SER A 123 -10.09 -8.72 7.14
C SER A 123 -11.01 -7.49 7.12
N ARG A 124 -10.89 -6.60 8.11
CA ARG A 124 -11.62 -5.32 8.13
C ARG A 124 -11.20 -4.40 6.99
N LEU A 125 -9.92 -4.37 6.63
CA LEU A 125 -9.44 -3.60 5.47
C LEU A 125 -9.97 -4.18 4.16
N LEU A 126 -9.97 -5.50 4.02
CA LEU A 126 -10.54 -6.18 2.84
C LEU A 126 -12.03 -5.90 2.69
N GLU A 127 -12.77 -5.89 3.80
CA GLU A 127 -14.17 -5.52 3.82
C GLU A 127 -14.40 -4.10 3.28
N VAL A 128 -13.57 -3.13 3.69
CA VAL A 128 -13.64 -1.74 3.19
C VAL A 128 -13.41 -1.68 1.67
N VAL A 129 -12.40 -2.39 1.14
CA VAL A 129 -12.15 -2.39 -0.32
C VAL A 129 -13.30 -3.05 -1.06
N SER A 130 -13.74 -4.23 -0.60
CA SER A 130 -14.79 -5.02 -1.28
C SER A 130 -16.16 -4.35 -1.30
N LYS A 131 -16.47 -3.52 -0.30
CA LYS A 131 -17.72 -2.74 -0.23
C LYS A 131 -17.62 -1.38 -0.93
N SER A 132 -16.45 -1.03 -1.46
CA SER A 132 -16.27 0.20 -2.20
C SER A 132 -16.76 0.09 -3.64
N ASN A 133 -16.97 1.25 -4.27
CA ASN A 133 -17.28 1.40 -5.69
C ASN A 133 -16.15 2.16 -6.42
N PHE A 134 -14.91 2.00 -5.93
CA PHE A 134 -13.75 2.80 -6.33
C PHE A 134 -12.90 2.18 -7.44
N GLY A 135 -13.36 1.09 -8.06
CA GLY A 135 -12.76 0.49 -9.23
C GLY A 135 -13.44 0.91 -10.54
N PRO A 136 -12.96 0.38 -11.69
CA PRO A 136 -13.56 0.64 -12.99
C PRO A 136 -15.06 0.30 -13.01
N ASP A 137 -15.84 1.11 -13.74
CA ASP A 137 -17.29 0.99 -13.87
C ASP A 137 -18.07 1.02 -12.54
N GLY A 138 -17.49 1.62 -11.50
CA GLY A 138 -18.10 1.70 -10.17
C GLY A 138 -18.10 0.37 -9.40
N LYS A 139 -17.27 -0.60 -9.81
CA LYS A 139 -17.08 -1.87 -9.07
C LYS A 139 -16.08 -1.70 -7.92
N ALA A 140 -15.98 -2.69 -7.06
CA ALA A 140 -14.88 -2.76 -6.10
C ALA A 140 -13.55 -3.08 -6.83
N PRO A 141 -12.43 -2.47 -6.43
CA PRO A 141 -11.10 -2.90 -6.88
C PRO A 141 -10.82 -4.36 -6.50
N SER A 142 -10.00 -5.06 -7.29
CA SER A 142 -9.42 -6.32 -6.84
C SER A 142 -8.49 -6.08 -5.66
N THR A 143 -8.28 -7.07 -4.80
CA THR A 143 -7.38 -6.94 -3.64
C THR A 143 -6.36 -8.07 -3.60
N LEU A 144 -5.12 -7.72 -3.25
CA LEU A 144 -4.02 -8.65 -2.97
C LEU A 144 -3.45 -8.35 -1.59
N VAL A 145 -3.40 -9.34 -0.71
CA VAL A 145 -2.71 -9.24 0.58
C VAL A 145 -1.31 -9.80 0.44
N LEU A 146 -0.32 -9.02 0.87
CA LEU A 146 1.04 -9.46 1.05
C LEU A 146 1.30 -9.61 2.56
N VAL A 147 1.79 -10.78 2.95
CA VAL A 147 2.21 -11.02 4.33
C VAL A 147 3.63 -10.47 4.50
N PRO A 148 3.90 -9.64 5.52
CA PRO A 148 5.25 -9.12 5.75
C PRO A 148 6.23 -10.26 6.07
N PRO A 149 7.52 -10.10 5.73
CA PRO A 149 8.55 -11.05 6.14
C PRO A 149 8.59 -11.21 7.66
N GLU A 150 9.07 -12.37 8.12
CA GLU A 150 9.30 -12.59 9.55
C GLU A 150 10.29 -11.55 10.10
N MET A 151 10.04 -11.12 11.34
CA MET A 151 10.94 -10.22 12.04
C MET A 151 12.24 -10.95 12.37
N GLY A 152 13.37 -10.37 11.96
CA GLY A 152 14.69 -10.86 12.34
C GLY A 152 15.07 -10.46 13.77
N GLU A 153 16.11 -11.09 14.31
CA GLU A 153 16.70 -10.64 15.56
C GLU A 153 17.26 -9.23 15.43
N VAL A 154 16.99 -8.41 16.44
CA VAL A 154 17.45 -7.03 16.47
C VAL A 154 18.67 -6.93 17.37
N SER A 155 19.87 -7.03 16.79
CA SER A 155 21.12 -6.80 17.49
C SER A 155 21.55 -5.34 17.35
N GLY A 156 21.18 -4.48 18.30
CA GLY A 156 21.62 -3.09 18.33
C GLY A 156 20.88 -2.24 19.37
N THR A 157 21.55 -1.21 19.89
CA THR A 157 20.93 -0.14 20.69
C THR A 157 20.41 0.94 19.73
N TRP A 158 19.09 1.15 19.71
CA TRP A 158 18.40 2.17 18.91
C TRP A 158 18.53 3.57 19.51
#